data_AF-A0A1C3NJY3-F1
#
_entry.id   AF-A0A1C3NJY3-F1
#
_cell.length_a   1.000
_cell.length_b   1.000
_cell.length_c   1.000
_cell.angle_alpha   90.00
_cell.angle_beta   90.00
_cell.angle_gamma   90.00
#
_symmetry.space_group_name_H-M   'P 1'
#
loop_
_entity.id
_entity.type
_entity.pdbx_description
1 polymer ?
#
loop_
_entity_poly.entity_id
_entity_poly.type
_entity_poly.pdbx_seq_one_letter_code
_entity_poly.pdbx_strand_id
1 'polypeptide(L)' 'MQITDAVQKIGIRDLRQSALMQAAHGVTCLAEINRVAKG' A
#
# COMPACT_ATOMS: atom_id res chain seq x y z
N MET A 1 -15.64 -6.11 -1.47
CA MET A 1 -15.11 -5.32 -2.60
C MET A 1 -15.72 -3.92 -2.70
N GLN A 2 -17.03 -3.73 -2.50
CA GLN A 2 -17.68 -2.42 -2.69
C GLN A 2 -17.13 -1.28 -1.80
N ILE A 3 -16.80 -1.56 -0.53
CA ILE A 3 -16.30 -0.54 0.40
C ILE A 3 -14.85 -0.15 0.05
N THR A 4 -13.99 -1.14 -0.23
CA THR A 4 -12.57 -0.90 -0.55
C THR A 4 -12.42 0.00 -1.78
N ASP A 5 -13.21 -0.25 -2.83
CA ASP A 5 -13.17 0.54 -4.06
C ASP A 5 -13.69 1.97 -3.83
N ALA A 6 -14.70 2.14 -2.98
CA ALA A 6 -15.21 3.46 -2.61
C ALA A 6 -14.19 4.26 -1.79
N VAL A 7 -13.50 3.59 -0.86
CA VAL A 7 -12.45 4.16 0.00
C VAL A 7 -11.24 4.62 -0.84
N GLN A 8 -10.82 3.83 -1.83
CA GLN A 8 -9.75 4.24 -2.74
C GLN A 8 -10.14 5.46 -3.60
N LYS A 9 -11.39 5.54 -4.06
CA LYS A 9 -11.90 6.67 -4.86
C LYS A 9 -11.92 8.00 -4.11
N ILE A 10 -12.09 7.97 -2.78
CA ILE A 10 -12.02 9.17 -1.94
C ILE A 10 -10.58 9.50 -1.49
N GLY A 11 -9.57 8.83 -2.06
CA GLY A 11 -8.15 9.12 -1.85
C GLY A 11 -7.54 8.46 -0.61
N ILE A 12 -8.27 7.58 0.08
CA ILE A 12 -7.70 6.81 1.18
C ILE A 12 -6.88 5.68 0.58
N ARG A 13 -5.57 5.70 0.87
CA ARG A 13 -4.63 4.66 0.47
C ARG A 13 -4.69 3.49 1.44
N ASP A 14 -4.64 2.29 0.91
CA ASP A 14 -4.42 1.11 1.74
C ASP A 14 -2.96 1.03 2.24
N LEU A 15 -2.71 0.09 3.15
CA LEU A 15 -1.38 -0.12 3.74
C LEU A 15 -0.32 -0.44 2.68
N ARG A 16 -0.68 -1.20 1.64
CA ARG A 16 0.24 -1.58 0.56
C ARG A 16 0.60 -0.37 -0.30
N GLN A 17 -0.38 0.45 -0.68
CA GLN A 17 -0.17 1.69 -1.42
C GLN A 17 0.72 2.67 -0.63
N SER A 18 0.51 2.78 0.67
CA SER A 18 1.33 3.65 1.54
C SER A 18 2.77 3.12 1.65
N ALA A 19 2.95 1.81 1.78
CA ALA A 19 4.28 1.20 1.83
C ALA A 19 5.04 1.37 0.49
N LEU A 20 4.36 1.24 -0.65
CA LEU A 20 4.96 1.48 -1.96
C LEU A 20 5.42 2.94 -2.15
N MET A 21 4.66 3.91 -1.64
CA MET A 21 5.09 5.32 -1.61
C MET A 21 6.37 5.49 -0.79
N GLN A 22 6.46 4.86 0.37
CA GLN A 22 7.66 4.90 1.21
C GLN A 22 8.87 4.23 0.52
N ALA A 23 8.64 3.15 -0.25
CA ALA A 23 9.70 2.54 -1.06
C ALA A 23 10.19 3.46 -2.18
N ALA A 24 9.27 4.19 -2.84
CA ALA A 24 9.65 5.19 -3.84
C ALA A 24 10.48 6.34 -3.23
N HIS A 25 10.28 6.66 -1.96
CA HIS A 25 11.09 7.63 -1.22
C HIS A 25 12.35 7.03 -0.59
N GLY A 26 12.65 5.74 -0.83
CA GLY A 26 13.84 5.06 -0.30
C GLY A 26 13.79 4.73 1.20
N VAL A 27 12.62 4.85 1.85
CA VAL A 27 12.44 4.57 3.29
C VAL A 27 12.36 3.06 3.57
N THR A 28 11.89 2.27 2.60
CA THR A 28 11.79 0.80 2.68
C THR A 28 12.04 0.18 1.30
N CYS A 29 11.98 -1.15 1.19
CA CYS A 29 12.19 -1.88 -0.06
C CYS A 29 11.02 -2.81 -0.41
N LEU A 30 10.88 -3.10 -1.71
CA LEU A 30 9.82 -3.99 -2.20
C LEU A 30 9.91 -5.41 -1.60
N ALA A 31 11.12 -5.89 -1.31
CA ALA A 31 11.32 -7.17 -0.65
C ALA A 31 10.70 -7.20 0.76
N GLU A 32 10.84 -6.11 1.52
CA GLU A 32 10.25 -6.00 2.86
C GLU A 32 8.72 -5.88 2.79
N ILE A 33 8.21 -5.07 1.86
CA ILE A 33 6.77 -4.94 1.61
C ILE A 33 6.16 -6.31 1.29
N ASN A 34 6.78 -7.07 0.39
CA ASN A 34 6.29 -8.40 0.00
C ASN A 34 6.44 -9.45 1.12
N ARG A 35 7.38 -9.27 2.06
CA ARG A 35 7.52 -10.15 3.23
C ARG A 35 6.35 -9.99 4.21
N VAL A 36 5.92 -8.75 4.44
CA VAL A 36 4.88 -8.43 5.43
C VAL A 36 3.48 -8.44 4.84
N ALA A 37 3.33 -8.09 3.56
CA ALA A 37 2.10 -8.21 2.80
C ALA A 37 1.97 -9.63 2.24
N LYS A 38 1.91 -10.63 3.12
CA LYS A 38 1.39 -11.93 2.72
C LYS A 38 -0.12 -11.76 2.53
N GLY A 39 -0.57 -11.98 1.31
CA GLY A 39 -1.99 -12.00 0.94
C GLY A 39 -2.76 -13.10 1.66
#